data_AF-A0A2M8BYK5-F1
#
_entry.id   AF-A0A2M8BYK5-F1
#
_cell.length_a   1.000
_cell.length_b   1.000
_cell.length_c   1.000
_cell.angle_alpha   90.00
_cell.angle_beta   90.00
_cell.angle_gamma   90.00
#
_symmetry.space_group_name_H-M   'P 1'
#
loop_
_entity.id
_entity.type
_entity.pdbx_description
1 polymer ?
#
loop_
_entity_poly.entity_id
_entity_poly.type
_entity_poly.pdbx_seq_one_letter_code
_entity_poly.pdbx_strand_id
1 'polypeptide(L)'
;MGATGGFCTTTDDCQEPLTCLTETEGFPGGYCSAQPCPQVGCPGSFATCAFLDPAHTVSACVESCNTDMDCRTDGYICADLDGASGCLPGSMATTGAGSIGASCAADGDCDAGLTCMTNFVFGYCSKACVSDGDCGSDGACIDQGGGTMRCMDGCTNNSQCRFSYSCTVRDGSGVCDVDATTDAVRNPSGQPDGQPCVNDINCQGGTCIVADDFPGGYCTTMDCDIVGCSTANSTCVNLQRDSLCFVNCNDASDCRDGYRCTTLESGGKVCYSLPPIQAPDAVGSGSINIVCDSTGSGNTRTVRFNIGSGTDGFVVVPFSPAQSEVAPTRMTLPDGQVFDFERDYSFQTINSLLLGTIVPMFFPASPSFAYLVQPGQYVFEYETDDASSCYYVLEQSDPGTTLDVNFYLVGVPGVTSATADTDASFQAMLSEFRSIYSNAGISIGTVRTIDITGADRDRYAVIRDFGEIYRLLALSTAPGSTLDEALSVNVFLIQEFNISELPGLLGLSAGIPGVPGVHGNGGAGLVFTSADLQGAPDQLGQTMGHEVGHFLGLRHTSERGGSEYDPLDDTPRCSNPEDPYGCPDVGNLMFPFAVDTDQSSVTANQRFVLQRNPLVK
;
A
#
# COMPACT_ATOMS: atom_id res chain seq x y z
N MET A 1 -29.87 -18.80 23.09
CA MET A 1 -30.23 -18.54 21.70
C MET A 1 -29.00 -18.78 20.86
N GLY A 2 -29.06 -19.71 19.92
CA GLY A 2 -27.96 -20.11 19.04
C GLY A 2 -27.75 -19.10 17.92
N ALA A 3 -26.48 -18.87 17.58
CA ALA A 3 -26.09 -18.15 16.37
C ALA A 3 -26.26 -19.06 15.13
N THR A 4 -25.97 -18.54 13.94
CA THR A 4 -26.00 -19.32 12.69
C THR A 4 -25.20 -20.61 12.85
N GLY A 5 -25.81 -21.76 12.53
CA GLY A 5 -25.23 -23.09 12.72
C GLY A 5 -25.51 -23.78 14.07
N GLY A 6 -26.02 -23.03 15.04
CA GLY A 6 -26.41 -23.55 16.34
C GLY A 6 -27.55 -24.58 16.27
N PHE A 7 -27.58 -25.48 17.24
CA PHE A 7 -28.68 -26.42 17.45
C PHE A 7 -29.98 -25.69 17.77
N CYS A 8 -31.08 -26.20 17.23
CA CYS A 8 -32.41 -25.68 17.54
C CYS A 8 -33.48 -26.76 17.37
N THR A 9 -34.58 -26.60 18.10
CA THR A 9 -35.81 -27.39 17.92
C THR A 9 -36.98 -26.52 17.52
N THR A 10 -36.96 -25.25 17.93
CA THR A 10 -37.89 -24.20 17.49
C THR A 10 -37.14 -22.90 17.22
N THR A 11 -37.78 -21.94 16.54
CA THR A 11 -37.19 -20.62 16.28
C THR A 11 -36.78 -19.87 17.55
N ASP A 12 -37.46 -20.08 18.67
CA ASP A 12 -37.12 -19.45 19.96
C ASP A 12 -35.72 -19.87 20.48
N ASP A 13 -35.18 -20.98 19.99
CA ASP A 13 -33.84 -21.45 20.32
C ASP A 13 -32.75 -20.62 19.60
N CYS A 14 -33.10 -19.82 18.60
CA CYS A 14 -32.18 -19.05 17.75
C CYS A 14 -32.12 -17.56 18.14
N GLN A 15 -31.01 -16.90 17.84
CA GLN A 15 -30.89 -15.45 18.02
C GLN A 15 -31.68 -14.73 16.94
N GLU A 16 -32.49 -13.73 17.27
CA GLU A 16 -33.15 -12.88 16.28
C GLU A 16 -32.12 -12.24 15.33
N PRO A 17 -32.31 -12.27 13.99
CA PRO A 17 -33.53 -12.64 13.25
C PRO A 17 -33.57 -14.10 12.72
N LEU A 18 -32.82 -15.03 13.31
CA LEU A 18 -32.68 -16.41 12.82
C LEU A 18 -33.93 -17.25 13.10
N THR A 19 -34.26 -18.14 12.16
CA THR A 19 -35.26 -19.19 12.27
C THR A 19 -34.60 -20.56 12.38
N CYS A 20 -35.31 -21.53 12.96
CA CYS A 20 -34.81 -22.89 13.06
C CYS A 20 -35.16 -23.70 11.81
N LEU A 21 -34.15 -24.18 11.08
CA LEU A 21 -34.29 -25.22 10.07
C LEU A 21 -34.28 -26.57 10.79
N THR A 22 -35.34 -27.34 10.64
CA THR A 22 -35.61 -28.53 11.46
C THR A 22 -35.08 -29.82 10.84
N GLU A 23 -35.04 -30.90 11.63
CA GLU A 23 -34.72 -32.24 11.12
C GLU A 23 -35.65 -32.69 9.98
N THR A 24 -36.92 -32.27 10.01
CA THR A 24 -37.88 -32.58 8.94
C THR A 24 -37.56 -31.88 7.62
N GLU A 25 -36.82 -30.78 7.68
CA GLU A 25 -36.31 -30.04 6.51
C GLU A 25 -34.93 -30.56 6.08
N GLY A 26 -34.42 -31.59 6.76
CA GLY A 26 -33.18 -32.29 6.43
C GLY A 26 -31.92 -31.72 7.11
N PHE A 27 -32.09 -30.93 8.18
CA PHE A 27 -31.01 -30.41 9.02
C PHE A 27 -30.91 -31.22 10.34
N PRO A 28 -29.99 -32.20 10.46
CA PRO A 28 -29.85 -33.03 11.66
C PRO A 28 -29.65 -32.20 12.93
N GLY A 29 -30.39 -32.50 14.02
CA GLY A 29 -30.31 -31.73 15.27
C GLY A 29 -30.80 -30.28 15.20
N GLY A 30 -31.39 -29.88 14.07
CA GLY A 30 -31.81 -28.52 13.75
C GLY A 30 -30.65 -27.53 13.59
N TYR A 31 -30.90 -26.46 12.85
CA TYR A 31 -29.88 -25.49 12.43
C TYR A 31 -30.46 -24.07 12.41
N CYS A 32 -29.95 -23.18 13.26
CA CYS A 32 -30.31 -21.77 13.24
C CYS A 32 -29.79 -21.09 11.97
N SER A 33 -30.67 -20.43 11.22
CA SER A 33 -30.35 -19.79 9.94
C SER A 33 -31.27 -18.59 9.66
N ALA A 34 -30.84 -17.62 8.85
CA ALA A 34 -31.72 -16.54 8.40
C ALA A 34 -32.37 -16.90 7.06
N GLN A 35 -33.66 -16.62 6.90
CA GLN A 35 -34.37 -16.82 5.65
C GLN A 35 -35.31 -15.64 5.31
N PRO A 36 -35.43 -15.26 4.03
CA PRO A 36 -34.59 -15.67 2.91
C PRO A 36 -33.27 -14.87 2.92
N CYS A 37 -32.13 -15.56 3.04
CA CYS A 37 -30.82 -14.92 3.26
C CYS A 37 -30.33 -13.95 2.17
N PRO A 38 -30.74 -14.05 0.90
CA PRO A 38 -30.38 -13.05 -0.11
C PRO A 38 -30.97 -11.67 0.19
N GLN A 39 -32.10 -11.60 0.90
CA GLN A 39 -32.77 -10.35 1.23
C GLN A 39 -32.43 -9.83 2.63
N VAL A 40 -32.22 -10.73 3.59
CA VAL A 40 -32.00 -10.36 5.00
C VAL A 40 -30.54 -10.43 5.44
N GLY A 41 -29.65 -10.99 4.61
CA GLY A 41 -28.24 -11.21 4.94
C GLY A 41 -28.02 -12.31 5.98
N CYS A 42 -26.75 -12.67 6.20
CA CYS A 42 -26.38 -13.70 7.17
C CYS A 42 -25.79 -13.11 8.45
N PRO A 43 -26.46 -13.29 9.62
CA PRO A 43 -25.92 -12.86 10.91
C PRO A 43 -24.75 -13.77 11.34
N GLY A 44 -23.65 -13.16 11.81
CA GLY A 44 -22.50 -13.86 12.39
C GLY A 44 -21.21 -13.71 11.57
N SER A 45 -20.06 -13.77 12.26
CA SER A 45 -18.73 -13.47 11.67
C SER A 45 -18.21 -14.50 10.66
N PHE A 46 -18.90 -15.64 10.51
CA PHE A 46 -18.48 -16.76 9.65
C PHE A 46 -19.71 -17.42 9.03
N ALA A 47 -20.59 -16.66 8.40
CA ALA A 47 -21.77 -17.19 7.74
C ALA A 47 -21.91 -16.68 6.30
N THR A 48 -22.28 -17.57 5.39
CA THR A 48 -22.54 -17.27 3.98
C THR A 48 -23.95 -17.72 3.59
N CYS A 49 -24.54 -17.09 2.58
CA CYS A 49 -25.87 -17.44 2.08
C CYS A 49 -25.74 -18.52 0.99
N ALA A 50 -26.39 -19.66 1.20
CA ALA A 50 -26.44 -20.77 0.25
C ALA A 50 -27.85 -20.97 -0.28
N PHE A 51 -27.98 -21.25 -1.58
CA PHE A 51 -29.23 -21.78 -2.13
C PHE A 51 -29.23 -23.30 -2.00
N LEU A 52 -30.35 -23.86 -1.53
CA LEU A 52 -30.48 -25.29 -1.23
C LEU A 52 -31.19 -26.07 -2.34
N ASP A 53 -31.63 -25.37 -3.39
CA ASP A 53 -32.31 -25.95 -4.53
C ASP A 53 -31.81 -25.34 -5.86
N PRO A 54 -31.76 -26.12 -6.95
CA PRO A 54 -31.33 -25.63 -8.27
C PRO A 54 -32.23 -24.54 -8.88
N ALA A 55 -33.45 -24.36 -8.35
CA ALA A 55 -34.36 -23.31 -8.80
C ALA A 55 -34.20 -22.01 -7.99
N HIS A 56 -33.24 -21.94 -7.06
CA HIS A 56 -32.92 -20.78 -6.22
C HIS A 56 -34.12 -20.24 -5.42
N THR A 57 -35.03 -21.11 -5.01
CA THR A 57 -36.25 -20.73 -4.28
C THR A 57 -36.12 -20.87 -2.77
N VAL A 58 -35.12 -21.61 -2.30
CA VAL A 58 -34.84 -21.91 -0.89
C VAL A 58 -33.41 -21.52 -0.60
N SER A 59 -33.23 -20.65 0.39
CA SER A 59 -31.91 -20.14 0.79
C SER A 59 -31.71 -20.26 2.28
N ALA A 60 -30.48 -20.47 2.73
CA ALA A 60 -30.12 -20.56 4.13
C ALA A 60 -28.76 -19.94 4.38
N CYS A 61 -28.62 -19.23 5.49
CA CYS A 61 -27.30 -18.92 6.04
C CYS A 61 -26.66 -20.16 6.62
N VAL A 62 -25.47 -20.47 6.13
CA VAL A 62 -24.65 -21.60 6.55
C VAL A 62 -23.31 -21.10 7.09
N GLU A 63 -22.75 -21.81 8.05
CA GLU A 63 -21.47 -21.44 8.66
C GLU A 63 -20.36 -21.71 7.64
N SER A 64 -19.46 -20.76 7.42
CA SER A 64 -18.35 -20.92 6.49
C SER A 64 -17.35 -21.96 7.03
N CYS A 65 -16.73 -22.72 6.14
CA CYS A 65 -15.79 -23.78 6.50
C CYS A 65 -14.64 -23.88 5.50
N ASN A 66 -13.53 -24.49 5.90
CA ASN A 66 -12.45 -24.87 4.99
C ASN A 66 -12.33 -26.40 4.86
N THR A 67 -12.74 -27.13 5.90
CA THR A 67 -12.72 -28.59 5.98
C THR A 67 -13.92 -29.10 6.76
N ASP A 68 -14.25 -30.38 6.63
CA ASP A 68 -15.33 -31.03 7.39
C ASP A 68 -15.20 -30.87 8.92
N MET A 69 -13.98 -30.64 9.43
CA MET A 69 -13.72 -30.44 10.85
C MET A 69 -14.22 -29.10 11.38
N ASP A 70 -14.44 -28.13 10.50
CA ASP A 70 -15.02 -26.83 10.84
C ASP A 70 -16.54 -26.93 11.02
N CYS A 71 -17.14 -28.03 10.57
CA CYS A 71 -18.57 -28.28 10.61
C CYS A 71 -18.98 -29.16 11.80
N ARG A 72 -20.26 -29.08 12.15
CA ARG A 72 -20.81 -29.93 13.21
C ARG A 72 -20.69 -31.41 12.86
N THR A 73 -20.14 -32.18 13.79
CA THR A 73 -19.83 -33.60 13.59
C THR A 73 -21.05 -34.52 13.55
N ASP A 74 -22.27 -33.99 13.72
CA ASP A 74 -23.53 -34.75 13.77
C ASP A 74 -24.22 -34.91 12.41
N GLY A 75 -23.46 -34.79 11.32
CA GLY A 75 -23.92 -35.06 9.96
C GLY A 75 -23.67 -33.93 8.96
N TYR A 76 -22.95 -32.89 9.36
CA TYR A 76 -22.56 -31.79 8.48
C TYR A 76 -21.16 -32.02 7.91
N ILE A 77 -20.97 -31.61 6.66
CA ILE A 77 -19.69 -31.62 5.97
C ILE A 77 -19.43 -30.23 5.41
N CYS A 78 -18.17 -29.95 5.07
CA CYS A 78 -17.83 -28.73 4.38
C CYS A 78 -18.16 -28.89 2.90
N ALA A 79 -19.24 -28.25 2.48
CA ALA A 79 -19.73 -28.30 1.12
C ALA A 79 -19.21 -27.11 0.31
N ASP A 80 -18.92 -27.35 -0.95
CA ASP A 80 -18.71 -26.29 -1.94
C ASP A 80 -20.07 -25.68 -2.29
N LEU A 81 -20.14 -24.36 -2.26
CA LEU A 81 -21.33 -23.53 -2.43
C LEU A 81 -21.11 -22.59 -3.62
N ASP A 82 -20.69 -23.16 -4.74
CA ASP A 82 -20.40 -22.43 -5.98
C ASP A 82 -19.35 -21.34 -5.76
N GLY A 83 -18.17 -21.69 -5.21
CA GLY A 83 -17.01 -20.79 -5.03
C GLY A 83 -16.85 -20.20 -3.62
N ALA A 84 -17.75 -20.55 -2.70
CA ALA A 84 -17.56 -20.42 -1.26
C ALA A 84 -17.68 -21.79 -0.60
N SER A 85 -17.24 -21.94 0.65
CA SER A 85 -17.38 -23.19 1.39
C SER A 85 -18.22 -22.98 2.65
N GLY A 86 -19.18 -23.87 2.89
CA GLY A 86 -20.03 -23.79 4.08
C GLY A 86 -20.61 -25.12 4.54
N CYS A 87 -20.96 -25.17 5.82
CA CYS A 87 -21.39 -26.37 6.51
C CYS A 87 -22.83 -26.73 6.15
N LEU A 88 -22.98 -27.79 5.37
CA LEU A 88 -24.28 -28.35 5.00
C LEU A 88 -24.40 -29.80 5.47
N PRO A 89 -25.63 -30.30 5.70
CA PRO A 89 -25.85 -31.72 5.90
C PRO A 89 -25.23 -32.50 4.73
N GLY A 90 -24.48 -33.57 5.01
CA GLY A 90 -23.80 -34.35 3.95
C GLY A 90 -24.74 -34.97 2.92
N SER A 91 -26.04 -35.05 3.21
CA SER A 91 -27.09 -35.46 2.26
C SER A 91 -27.52 -34.35 1.28
N MET A 92 -27.15 -33.09 1.54
CA MET A 92 -27.50 -31.90 0.74
C MET A 92 -26.30 -31.30 0.00
N ALA A 93 -25.06 -31.62 0.40
CA ALA A 93 -23.85 -31.15 -0.25
C ALA A 93 -23.73 -31.74 -1.67
N THR A 94 -23.91 -30.92 -2.70
CA THR A 94 -23.65 -31.31 -4.09
C THR A 94 -22.19 -31.00 -4.45
N THR A 95 -21.40 -32.03 -4.78
CA THR A 95 -19.99 -31.89 -5.19
C THR A 95 -19.86 -31.67 -6.70
N GLY A 96 -20.60 -30.72 -7.29
CA GLY A 96 -20.63 -30.47 -8.73
C GLY A 96 -19.89 -29.19 -9.11
N ALA A 97 -19.23 -29.18 -10.27
CA ALA A 97 -18.66 -27.95 -10.86
C ALA A 97 -19.77 -27.00 -11.33
N GLY A 98 -19.49 -25.69 -11.35
CA GLY A 98 -20.49 -24.64 -11.55
C GLY A 98 -20.99 -24.50 -12.99
N SER A 99 -22.30 -24.37 -13.18
CA SER A 99 -22.93 -24.10 -14.48
C SER A 99 -22.72 -22.66 -14.96
N ILE A 100 -23.30 -22.28 -16.11
CA ILE A 100 -23.27 -20.89 -16.60
C ILE A 100 -23.84 -19.97 -15.51
N GLY A 101 -23.13 -18.89 -15.17
CA GLY A 101 -23.52 -17.96 -14.10
C GLY A 101 -22.91 -18.23 -12.74
N ALA A 102 -22.39 -19.44 -12.50
CA ALA A 102 -21.73 -19.79 -11.25
C ALA A 102 -20.47 -18.95 -11.02
N SER A 103 -20.11 -18.76 -9.76
CA SER A 103 -18.86 -18.10 -9.40
C SER A 103 -17.67 -19.05 -9.62
N CYS A 104 -16.48 -18.50 -9.85
CA CYS A 104 -15.30 -19.30 -10.13
C CYS A 104 -14.01 -18.51 -9.88
N ALA A 105 -12.93 -19.19 -9.51
CA ALA A 105 -11.59 -18.62 -9.43
C ALA A 105 -10.69 -19.12 -10.57
N ALA A 106 -10.97 -20.30 -11.11
CA ALA A 106 -10.28 -20.92 -12.24
C ALA A 106 -11.24 -21.76 -13.10
N ASP A 107 -10.81 -22.11 -14.32
CA ASP A 107 -11.61 -22.92 -15.25
C ASP A 107 -12.05 -24.29 -14.68
N GLY A 108 -11.28 -24.84 -13.74
CA GLY A 108 -11.57 -26.11 -13.09
C GLY A 108 -12.79 -26.08 -12.15
N ASP A 109 -13.26 -24.89 -11.80
CA ASP A 109 -14.42 -24.68 -10.94
C ASP A 109 -15.73 -24.71 -11.74
N CYS A 110 -15.63 -24.70 -13.09
CA CYS A 110 -16.78 -24.68 -13.99
C CYS A 110 -17.06 -26.04 -14.64
N ASP A 111 -18.32 -26.24 -15.03
CA ASP A 111 -18.76 -27.40 -15.80
C ASP A 111 -17.94 -27.60 -17.08
N ALA A 112 -17.79 -28.85 -17.49
CA ALA A 112 -16.95 -29.22 -18.63
C ALA A 112 -17.33 -28.44 -19.90
N GLY A 113 -16.39 -27.63 -20.41
CA GLY A 113 -16.58 -26.80 -21.61
C GLY A 113 -16.94 -25.34 -21.32
N LEU A 114 -17.02 -24.95 -20.04
CA LEU A 114 -17.04 -23.57 -19.60
C LEU A 114 -15.61 -23.09 -19.26
N THR A 115 -15.48 -21.77 -19.18
CA THR A 115 -14.27 -21.03 -18.80
C THR A 115 -14.65 -20.01 -17.75
N CYS A 116 -13.75 -19.79 -16.80
CA CYS A 116 -13.95 -18.79 -15.77
C CYS A 116 -13.62 -17.40 -16.31
N MET A 117 -14.62 -16.53 -16.38
CA MET A 117 -14.40 -15.11 -16.67
C MET A 117 -14.02 -14.39 -15.37
N THR A 118 -12.72 -14.33 -15.08
CA THR A 118 -12.20 -13.74 -13.83
C THR A 118 -12.32 -12.22 -13.76
N ASN A 119 -12.68 -11.55 -14.86
CA ASN A 119 -12.95 -10.11 -14.91
C ASN A 119 -14.37 -9.74 -14.43
N PHE A 120 -15.17 -10.72 -14.04
CA PHE A 120 -16.50 -10.55 -13.44
C PHE A 120 -16.39 -10.63 -11.91
N VAL A 121 -17.25 -9.93 -11.17
CA VAL A 121 -17.25 -9.92 -9.69
C VAL A 121 -17.42 -11.36 -9.17
N PHE A 122 -16.43 -11.88 -8.42
CA PHE A 122 -16.30 -13.29 -7.98
C PHE A 122 -16.14 -14.35 -9.09
N GLY A 123 -15.76 -13.92 -10.30
CA GLY A 123 -15.67 -14.78 -11.48
C GLY A 123 -17.02 -15.26 -11.98
N TYR A 124 -17.08 -15.65 -13.26
CA TYR A 124 -18.33 -16.06 -13.89
C TYR A 124 -18.07 -17.21 -14.86
N CYS A 125 -18.60 -18.39 -14.55
CA CYS A 125 -18.55 -19.53 -15.45
C CYS A 125 -19.36 -19.22 -16.71
N SER A 126 -18.67 -19.17 -17.85
CA SER A 126 -19.28 -18.85 -19.14
C SER A 126 -18.53 -19.55 -20.26
N LYS A 127 -19.10 -19.53 -21.46
CA LYS A 127 -18.44 -19.96 -22.69
C LYS A 127 -18.78 -19.01 -23.83
N ALA A 128 -17.96 -19.05 -24.87
CA ALA A 128 -18.28 -18.36 -26.11
C ALA A 128 -19.56 -18.95 -26.74
N CYS A 129 -20.35 -18.09 -27.34
CA CYS A 129 -21.62 -18.48 -27.99
C CYS A 129 -21.83 -17.72 -29.29
N VAL A 130 -22.73 -18.20 -30.13
CA VAL A 130 -23.17 -17.52 -31.37
C VAL A 130 -24.67 -17.27 -31.35
N SER A 131 -25.41 -18.02 -30.53
CA SER A 131 -26.85 -17.87 -30.32
C SER A 131 -27.25 -18.29 -28.90
N ASP A 132 -28.41 -17.83 -28.43
CA ASP A 132 -28.95 -18.21 -27.11
C ASP A 132 -29.03 -19.73 -26.90
N GLY A 133 -29.29 -20.49 -27.97
CA GLY A 133 -29.33 -21.95 -27.93
C GLY A 133 -28.01 -22.61 -27.51
N ASP A 134 -26.89 -21.89 -27.58
CA ASP A 134 -25.60 -22.37 -27.09
C ASP A 134 -25.51 -22.32 -25.55
N CYS A 135 -26.34 -21.50 -24.89
CA CYS A 135 -26.25 -21.15 -23.47
C CYS A 135 -27.18 -21.95 -22.56
N GLY A 136 -27.81 -23.00 -23.07
CA GLY A 136 -28.72 -23.86 -22.30
C GLY A 136 -30.16 -23.36 -22.32
N SER A 137 -31.01 -23.94 -21.46
CA SER A 137 -32.44 -23.59 -21.38
C SER A 137 -32.69 -22.22 -20.79
N ASP A 138 -31.81 -21.79 -19.90
CA ASP A 138 -32.03 -20.62 -19.05
C ASP A 138 -31.00 -19.52 -19.29
N GLY A 139 -29.97 -19.72 -20.11
CA GLY A 139 -28.97 -18.71 -20.46
C GLY A 139 -29.22 -18.01 -21.80
N ALA A 140 -28.63 -16.84 -21.99
CA ALA A 140 -28.67 -16.08 -23.25
C ALA A 140 -27.26 -15.69 -23.73
N CYS A 141 -27.11 -15.49 -25.02
CA CYS A 141 -25.84 -15.16 -25.65
C CYS A 141 -25.72 -13.64 -25.84
N ILE A 142 -24.88 -13.01 -25.02
CA ILE A 142 -24.81 -11.54 -24.92
C ILE A 142 -23.45 -11.02 -25.40
N ASP A 143 -23.44 -9.90 -26.13
CA ASP A 143 -22.20 -9.20 -26.47
C ASP A 143 -21.65 -8.46 -25.24
N GLN A 144 -20.49 -8.89 -24.76
CA GLN A 144 -19.78 -8.28 -23.64
C GLN A 144 -18.89 -7.10 -24.08
N GLY A 145 -19.03 -6.66 -25.33
CA GLY A 145 -18.28 -5.57 -25.93
C GLY A 145 -17.28 -6.05 -26.98
N GLY A 146 -17.13 -5.25 -28.05
CA GLY A 146 -16.19 -5.54 -29.13
C GLY A 146 -16.53 -6.77 -29.98
N GLY A 147 -17.77 -7.29 -29.90
CA GLY A 147 -18.21 -8.51 -30.60
C GLY A 147 -17.86 -9.80 -29.86
N THR A 148 -17.60 -9.73 -28.55
CA THR A 148 -17.24 -10.89 -27.73
C THR A 148 -18.50 -11.49 -27.12
N MET A 149 -19.10 -12.45 -27.82
CA MET A 149 -20.32 -13.11 -27.39
C MET A 149 -20.06 -14.14 -26.28
N ARG A 150 -20.75 -13.99 -25.14
CA ARG A 150 -20.62 -14.87 -23.98
C ARG A 150 -21.99 -15.32 -23.47
N CYS A 151 -22.05 -16.55 -22.98
CA CYS A 151 -23.23 -17.06 -22.32
C CYS A 151 -23.39 -16.43 -20.95
N MET A 152 -24.51 -15.76 -20.74
CA MET A 152 -24.93 -15.21 -19.47
C MET A 152 -26.11 -16.01 -18.96
N ASP A 153 -26.16 -16.25 -17.66
CA ASP A 153 -27.30 -16.84 -16.98
C ASP A 153 -28.51 -15.92 -17.09
N GLY A 154 -29.64 -16.49 -17.46
CA GLY A 154 -30.84 -15.73 -17.78
C GLY A 154 -31.74 -15.55 -16.57
N CYS A 155 -32.53 -14.51 -16.62
CA CYS A 155 -33.37 -14.11 -15.52
C CYS A 155 -34.62 -13.40 -16.01
N THR A 156 -35.61 -13.36 -15.13
CA THR A 156 -36.84 -12.57 -15.29
C THR A 156 -36.99 -11.51 -14.20
N ASN A 157 -36.23 -11.64 -13.11
CA ASN A 157 -36.19 -10.71 -12.00
C ASN A 157 -34.89 -10.88 -11.18
N ASN A 158 -34.55 -9.89 -10.34
CA ASN A 158 -33.29 -9.85 -9.60
C ASN A 158 -33.09 -11.01 -8.61
N SER A 159 -34.15 -11.67 -8.15
CA SER A 159 -34.00 -12.78 -7.19
C SER A 159 -33.43 -14.05 -7.81
N GLN A 160 -33.36 -14.11 -9.14
CA GLN A 160 -32.76 -15.21 -9.88
C GLN A 160 -31.27 -15.01 -10.13
N CYS A 161 -30.73 -13.84 -9.78
CA CYS A 161 -29.32 -13.51 -9.99
C CYS A 161 -28.53 -13.66 -8.70
N ARG A 162 -27.27 -14.09 -8.86
CA ARG A 162 -26.33 -14.20 -7.75
C ARG A 162 -26.02 -12.83 -7.15
N PHE A 163 -25.49 -12.85 -5.94
CA PHE A 163 -25.05 -11.65 -5.23
C PHE A 163 -24.11 -10.79 -6.10
N SER A 164 -24.33 -9.48 -6.10
CA SER A 164 -23.72 -8.46 -6.98
C SER A 164 -24.20 -8.42 -8.43
N TYR A 165 -25.17 -9.26 -8.83
CA TYR A 165 -25.75 -9.27 -10.18
C TYR A 165 -27.23 -8.91 -10.10
N SER A 166 -27.70 -8.14 -11.08
CA SER A 166 -29.12 -7.83 -11.22
C SER A 166 -29.62 -8.38 -12.54
N CYS A 167 -30.94 -8.51 -12.63
CA CYS A 167 -31.56 -8.96 -13.86
C CYS A 167 -31.68 -7.79 -14.83
N THR A 168 -30.74 -7.72 -15.77
CA THR A 168 -30.69 -6.65 -16.78
C THR A 168 -31.16 -7.16 -18.13
N VAL A 169 -31.78 -6.29 -18.93
CA VAL A 169 -32.17 -6.67 -20.29
C VAL A 169 -31.05 -6.26 -21.25
N ARG A 170 -30.36 -7.26 -21.81
CA ARG A 170 -29.30 -7.11 -22.82
C ARG A 170 -29.72 -7.84 -24.09
N ASP A 171 -29.59 -7.18 -25.24
CA ASP A 171 -29.97 -7.73 -26.55
C ASP A 171 -31.39 -8.35 -26.63
N GLY A 172 -32.30 -7.88 -25.79
CA GLY A 172 -33.70 -8.34 -25.72
C GLY A 172 -33.96 -9.51 -24.76
N SER A 173 -32.92 -10.04 -24.11
CA SER A 173 -32.99 -11.12 -23.13
C SER A 173 -32.66 -10.62 -21.73
N GLY A 174 -33.39 -11.11 -20.71
CA GLY A 174 -33.06 -10.84 -19.30
C GLY A 174 -31.90 -11.72 -18.87
N VAL A 175 -30.81 -11.13 -18.40
CA VAL A 175 -29.59 -11.81 -17.95
C VAL A 175 -29.07 -11.26 -16.64
N CYS A 176 -28.47 -12.13 -15.85
CA CYS A 176 -27.76 -11.77 -14.64
C CYS A 176 -26.42 -11.14 -15.01
N ASP A 177 -26.39 -9.81 -14.94
CA ASP A 177 -25.27 -8.95 -15.29
C ASP A 177 -25.12 -7.86 -14.21
N VAL A 178 -23.96 -7.21 -14.17
CA VAL A 178 -23.76 -6.04 -13.32
C VAL A 178 -24.43 -4.82 -13.98
N ASP A 179 -25.47 -4.26 -13.36
CA ASP A 179 -26.18 -3.10 -13.92
C ASP A 179 -25.30 -1.85 -13.87
N ALA A 180 -25.23 -1.12 -14.99
CA ALA A 180 -24.63 0.21 -15.05
C ALA A 180 -25.57 1.32 -14.53
N THR A 181 -26.80 0.98 -14.13
CA THR A 181 -27.82 1.95 -13.69
C THR A 181 -28.37 1.62 -12.29
N THR A 182 -27.61 2.03 -11.27
CA THR A 182 -28.09 2.42 -9.94
C THR A 182 -29.12 1.51 -9.25
N ASP A 183 -28.69 0.36 -8.76
CA ASP A 183 -29.06 -0.17 -7.43
C ASP A 183 -28.29 -1.48 -7.22
N ALA A 184 -26.97 -1.38 -6.97
CA ALA A 184 -26.19 -2.51 -6.50
C ALA A 184 -26.79 -2.98 -5.16
N VAL A 185 -27.25 -4.23 -5.12
CA VAL A 185 -27.89 -4.83 -3.93
C VAL A 185 -26.83 -4.96 -2.83
N ARG A 186 -26.90 -4.02 -1.88
CA ARG A 186 -26.16 -3.97 -0.61
C ARG A 186 -26.62 -5.12 0.29
N ASN A 187 -25.76 -5.67 1.14
CA ASN A 187 -26.23 -6.45 2.29
C ASN A 187 -26.68 -5.46 3.38
N PRO A 188 -27.98 -5.19 3.57
CA PRO A 188 -28.43 -4.15 4.50
C PRO A 188 -28.14 -4.50 5.97
N SER A 189 -27.86 -5.78 6.23
CA SER A 189 -27.49 -6.34 7.53
C SER A 189 -25.97 -6.54 7.68
N GLY A 190 -25.21 -6.20 6.64
CA GLY A 190 -23.74 -6.23 6.67
C GLY A 190 -23.18 -5.13 7.58
N GLN A 191 -21.91 -5.27 7.91
CA GLN A 191 -21.18 -4.29 8.70
C GLN A 191 -20.88 -3.02 7.89
N PRO A 192 -20.96 -1.85 8.51
CA PRO A 192 -20.66 -0.59 7.85
C PRO A 192 -19.22 -0.50 7.34
N ASP A 193 -18.96 0.48 6.46
CA ASP A 193 -17.61 0.77 5.99
C ASP A 193 -16.62 0.91 7.16
N GLY A 194 -15.44 0.35 6.98
CA GLY A 194 -14.33 0.28 7.93
C GLY A 194 -14.43 -0.73 9.06
N GLN A 195 -15.51 -1.50 9.11
CA GLN A 195 -15.57 -2.65 10.01
C GLN A 195 -14.73 -3.83 9.52
N PRO A 196 -14.28 -4.72 10.44
CA PRO A 196 -13.64 -5.98 10.09
C PRO A 196 -14.54 -6.84 9.21
N CYS A 197 -13.93 -7.60 8.31
CA CYS A 197 -14.62 -8.55 7.47
C CYS A 197 -13.66 -9.64 7.00
N VAL A 198 -14.21 -10.77 6.59
CA VAL A 198 -13.45 -11.87 5.97
C VAL A 198 -13.95 -12.19 4.57
N ASN A 199 -15.11 -11.65 4.19
CA ASN A 199 -15.67 -11.74 2.85
C ASN A 199 -16.67 -10.59 2.58
N ASP A 200 -17.00 -10.39 1.32
CA ASP A 200 -17.83 -9.27 0.84
C ASP A 200 -19.24 -9.29 1.42
N ILE A 201 -19.79 -10.49 1.70
CA ILE A 201 -21.10 -10.64 2.33
C ILE A 201 -21.11 -10.13 3.78
N ASN A 202 -19.97 -9.95 4.45
CA ASN A 202 -19.93 -9.28 5.74
C ASN A 202 -20.20 -7.78 5.65
N CYS A 203 -20.21 -7.17 4.46
CA CYS A 203 -20.13 -5.72 4.31
C CYS A 203 -21.40 -5.09 3.76
N GLN A 204 -21.82 -3.99 4.38
CA GLN A 204 -22.99 -3.23 3.97
C GLN A 204 -22.78 -2.57 2.60
N GLY A 205 -21.54 -2.14 2.32
CA GLY A 205 -21.11 -1.63 1.01
C GLY A 205 -20.90 -2.71 -0.05
N GLY A 206 -20.96 -4.00 0.33
CA GLY A 206 -20.84 -5.14 -0.57
C GLY A 206 -19.41 -5.54 -0.93
N THR A 207 -18.39 -4.90 -0.35
CA THR A 207 -16.98 -5.22 -0.62
C THR A 207 -16.19 -5.36 0.68
N CYS A 208 -15.41 -6.42 0.80
CA CYS A 208 -14.46 -6.66 1.87
C CYS A 208 -13.04 -6.72 1.32
N ILE A 209 -12.21 -5.77 1.71
CA ILE A 209 -10.79 -5.80 1.35
C ILE A 209 -10.08 -6.73 2.34
N VAL A 210 -9.62 -7.89 1.87
CA VAL A 210 -8.91 -8.92 2.66
C VAL A 210 -7.42 -9.02 2.36
N ALA A 211 -6.81 -7.93 1.88
CA ALA A 211 -5.38 -7.88 1.63
C ALA A 211 -4.58 -7.85 2.95
N ASP A 212 -3.31 -8.29 2.91
CA ASP A 212 -2.34 -8.20 4.02
C ASP A 212 -2.24 -6.77 4.60
N ASP A 213 -2.57 -5.80 3.78
CA ASP A 213 -2.55 -4.38 4.04
C ASP A 213 -3.82 -3.88 4.73
N PHE A 214 -4.80 -4.73 5.02
CA PHE A 214 -6.04 -4.39 5.71
C PHE A 214 -6.25 -5.38 6.87
N PRO A 215 -5.58 -5.19 8.02
CA PRO A 215 -5.52 -6.18 9.09
C PRO A 215 -6.92 -6.48 9.63
N GLY A 216 -7.37 -7.73 9.56
CA GLY A 216 -8.73 -8.12 9.96
C GLY A 216 -9.84 -7.76 8.95
N GLY A 217 -9.45 -7.38 7.73
CA GLY A 217 -10.29 -6.99 6.62
C GLY A 217 -10.97 -5.63 6.79
N TYR A 218 -11.44 -5.07 5.69
CA TYR A 218 -12.06 -3.75 5.69
C TYR A 218 -13.29 -3.69 4.79
N CYS A 219 -14.45 -3.50 5.40
CA CYS A 219 -15.67 -3.25 4.65
C CYS A 219 -15.61 -1.91 3.93
N THR A 220 -15.98 -1.88 2.66
CA THR A 220 -16.06 -0.66 1.87
C THR A 220 -17.18 -0.76 0.85
N THR A 221 -17.49 0.39 0.25
CA THR A 221 -18.37 0.49 -0.91
C THR A 221 -17.52 0.86 -2.12
N MET A 222 -17.49 0.00 -3.13
CA MET A 222 -16.95 0.33 -4.46
C MET A 222 -17.85 1.30 -5.22
N ASP A 223 -17.26 2.06 -6.15
CA ASP A 223 -17.94 3.08 -6.97
C ASP A 223 -18.74 4.08 -6.12
N CYS A 224 -18.24 4.39 -4.92
CA CYS A 224 -18.90 5.28 -3.97
C CYS A 224 -19.17 6.70 -4.48
N ASP A 225 -18.51 7.13 -5.56
CA ASP A 225 -18.78 8.39 -6.25
C ASP A 225 -20.14 8.36 -6.97
N ILE A 226 -20.60 7.15 -7.30
CA ILE A 226 -21.90 6.88 -7.92
C ILE A 226 -22.92 6.42 -6.85
N VAL A 227 -22.56 5.44 -6.01
CA VAL A 227 -23.52 4.75 -5.13
C VAL A 227 -23.56 5.27 -3.68
N GLY A 228 -22.58 6.08 -3.29
CA GLY A 228 -22.42 6.64 -1.95
C GLY A 228 -21.95 5.60 -0.90
N CYS A 229 -21.33 6.09 0.16
CA CYS A 229 -20.85 5.24 1.25
C CYS A 229 -21.98 4.57 2.05
N SER A 230 -21.69 3.42 2.65
CA SER A 230 -22.66 2.70 3.48
C SER A 230 -22.95 3.43 4.79
N THR A 231 -22.04 4.32 5.22
CA THR A 231 -22.26 5.22 6.36
C THR A 231 -22.01 6.69 6.04
N ALA A 232 -22.64 7.56 6.83
CA ALA A 232 -22.39 8.99 6.81
C ALA A 232 -21.03 9.40 7.44
N ASN A 233 -20.37 8.48 8.15
CA ASN A 233 -19.04 8.71 8.73
C ASN A 233 -17.93 8.17 7.82
N SER A 234 -18.17 8.11 6.52
CA SER A 234 -17.18 7.67 5.54
C SER A 234 -17.04 8.72 4.44
N THR A 235 -15.82 8.91 3.97
CA THR A 235 -15.51 9.71 2.79
C THR A 235 -15.25 8.78 1.62
N CYS A 236 -15.87 9.09 0.49
CA CYS A 236 -15.57 8.45 -0.77
C CYS A 236 -14.25 8.98 -1.32
N VAL A 237 -13.28 8.09 -1.54
CA VAL A 237 -11.95 8.40 -2.03
C VAL A 237 -11.80 7.82 -3.43
N ASN A 238 -11.49 8.68 -4.39
CA ASN A 238 -11.21 8.26 -5.76
C ASN A 238 -9.79 7.72 -5.85
N LEU A 239 -9.67 6.43 -6.12
CA LEU A 239 -8.44 5.79 -6.57
C LEU A 239 -8.51 5.74 -8.11
N GLN A 240 -7.37 5.76 -8.81
CA GLN A 240 -7.34 6.11 -10.24
C GLN A 240 -8.23 5.26 -11.18
N ARG A 241 -8.71 4.08 -10.74
CA ARG A 241 -9.66 3.24 -11.49
C ARG A 241 -11.00 2.97 -10.80
N ASP A 242 -11.06 3.07 -9.46
CA ASP A 242 -12.24 2.73 -8.64
C ASP A 242 -12.38 3.76 -7.51
N SER A 243 -13.60 4.00 -7.01
CA SER A 243 -13.81 4.83 -5.82
C SER A 243 -14.21 3.99 -4.61
N LEU A 244 -13.55 4.18 -3.46
CA LEU A 244 -13.76 3.39 -2.24
C LEU A 244 -14.11 4.26 -1.04
N CYS A 245 -14.92 3.75 -0.13
CA CYS A 245 -15.28 4.44 1.11
C CYS A 245 -14.30 4.13 2.24
N PHE A 246 -13.75 5.20 2.85
CA PHE A 246 -12.94 5.11 4.05
C PHE A 246 -13.58 5.87 5.21
N VAL A 247 -13.51 5.30 6.42
CA VAL A 247 -14.09 5.90 7.62
C VAL A 247 -13.38 7.20 7.96
N ASN A 248 -14.12 8.25 8.25
CA ASN A 248 -13.55 9.54 8.66
C ASN A 248 -12.94 9.45 10.05
N CYS A 249 -11.88 10.21 10.26
CA CYS A 249 -11.18 10.31 11.54
C CYS A 249 -10.73 11.75 11.80
N ASN A 250 -10.48 12.09 13.05
CA ASN A 250 -9.82 13.33 13.44
C ASN A 250 -8.37 13.06 13.88
N ASP A 251 -8.20 11.97 14.63
CA ASP A 251 -6.92 11.49 15.15
C ASP A 251 -6.83 9.95 15.11
N ALA A 252 -5.66 9.41 15.44
CA ALA A 252 -5.38 7.97 15.35
C ALA A 252 -6.30 7.09 16.24
N SER A 253 -6.88 7.63 17.32
CA SER A 253 -7.74 6.86 18.23
C SER A 253 -9.13 6.59 17.65
N ASP A 254 -9.54 7.33 16.63
CA ASP A 254 -10.77 7.08 15.88
C ASP A 254 -10.64 5.84 14.97
N CYS A 255 -9.42 5.36 14.72
CA CYS A 255 -9.14 4.24 13.84
C CYS A 255 -8.97 2.93 14.59
N ARG A 256 -9.39 1.84 13.95
CA ARG A 256 -9.22 0.47 14.46
C ARG A 256 -7.73 0.11 14.52
N ASP A 257 -7.36 -0.78 15.44
CA ASP A 257 -6.01 -1.34 15.52
C ASP A 257 -5.52 -1.82 14.14
N GLY A 258 -4.36 -1.31 13.74
CA GLY A 258 -3.76 -1.53 12.41
C GLY A 258 -4.10 -0.49 11.34
N TYR A 259 -4.92 0.51 11.67
CA TYR A 259 -5.31 1.61 10.79
C TYR A 259 -4.89 2.94 11.41
N ARG A 260 -4.57 3.94 10.57
CA ARG A 260 -4.19 5.28 11.03
C ARG A 260 -5.03 6.36 10.37
N CYS A 261 -5.19 7.46 11.08
CA CYS A 261 -5.86 8.63 10.54
C CYS A 261 -4.95 9.34 9.54
N THR A 262 -5.33 9.32 8.27
CA THR A 262 -4.51 9.82 7.15
C THR A 262 -5.21 10.98 6.46
N THR A 263 -4.47 12.05 6.19
CA THR A 263 -4.98 13.22 5.45
C THR A 263 -4.98 12.95 3.94
N LEU A 264 -6.12 13.17 3.30
CA LEU A 264 -6.31 13.10 1.85
C LEU A 264 -5.87 14.41 1.18
N GLU A 265 -5.44 14.36 -0.08
CA GLU A 265 -5.11 15.56 -0.88
C GLU A 265 -6.26 16.58 -0.96
N SER A 266 -7.51 16.10 -0.86
CA SER A 266 -8.72 16.93 -0.87
C SER A 266 -9.00 17.66 0.46
N GLY A 267 -8.16 17.48 1.49
CA GLY A 267 -8.26 18.18 2.78
C GLY A 267 -9.16 17.52 3.84
N GLY A 268 -9.58 16.26 3.67
CA GLY A 268 -10.28 15.45 4.67
C GLY A 268 -9.39 14.34 5.25
N LYS A 269 -9.74 13.76 6.40
CA LYS A 269 -8.97 12.68 7.03
C LYS A 269 -9.76 11.38 7.11
N VAL A 270 -9.12 10.26 6.80
CA VAL A 270 -9.74 8.93 6.82
C VAL A 270 -8.85 7.87 7.48
N CYS A 271 -9.46 6.87 8.10
CA CYS A 271 -8.81 5.67 8.59
C CYS A 271 -8.42 4.80 7.40
N TYR A 272 -7.14 4.84 7.08
CA TYR A 272 -6.57 4.07 6.00
C TYR A 272 -5.50 3.14 6.57
N SER A 273 -5.44 1.93 6.04
CA SER A 273 -4.35 1.02 6.35
C SER A 273 -3.28 1.21 5.28
N LEU A 274 -2.53 2.30 5.44
CA LEU A 274 -1.14 2.24 5.05
C LEU A 274 -0.47 1.54 6.23
N PRO A 275 0.34 0.49 6.01
CA PRO A 275 1.17 -0.03 7.08
C PRO A 275 1.85 1.16 7.73
N PRO A 276 1.82 1.26 9.06
CA PRO A 276 2.59 2.31 9.69
C PRO A 276 4.03 2.14 9.23
N ILE A 277 4.59 3.22 8.69
CA ILE A 277 6.02 3.29 8.43
C ILE A 277 6.63 3.07 9.80
N GLN A 278 7.24 1.90 9.97
CA GLN A 278 7.67 1.42 11.28
C GLN A 278 8.60 2.48 11.85
N ALA A 279 8.17 3.20 12.87
CA ALA A 279 9.02 4.20 13.48
C ALA A 279 10.18 3.48 14.20
N PRO A 280 11.36 4.10 14.30
CA PRO A 280 12.44 3.54 15.07
C PRO A 280 12.06 3.28 16.52
N ASP A 281 12.56 2.17 17.08
CA ASP A 281 12.47 1.96 18.52
C ASP A 281 13.27 3.02 19.26
N ALA A 282 12.61 3.71 20.19
CA ALA A 282 13.20 4.74 21.05
C ALA A 282 14.38 4.23 21.92
N VAL A 283 14.53 2.91 22.03
CA VAL A 283 15.54 2.23 22.86
C VAL A 283 16.64 1.58 21.99
N GLY A 284 16.55 1.69 20.65
CA GLY A 284 17.17 0.74 19.71
C GLY A 284 18.46 1.15 18.99
N SER A 285 18.81 2.43 18.88
CA SER A 285 20.02 2.83 18.11
C SER A 285 21.21 3.08 19.04
N GLY A 286 21.93 2.03 19.45
CA GLY A 286 23.03 2.12 20.44
C GLY A 286 24.14 3.15 20.14
N SER A 287 24.24 3.64 18.90
CA SER A 287 25.19 4.67 18.46
C SER A 287 24.59 6.06 18.19
N ILE A 288 23.26 6.19 18.12
CA ILE A 288 22.56 7.46 17.87
C ILE A 288 21.74 7.83 19.11
N ASN A 289 21.93 9.05 19.59
CA ASN A 289 21.25 9.54 20.78
C ASN A 289 19.80 9.95 20.46
N ILE A 290 18.87 9.02 20.65
CA ILE A 290 17.43 9.27 20.58
C ILE A 290 16.95 9.90 21.89
N VAL A 291 16.21 10.99 21.78
CA VAL A 291 15.66 11.75 22.92
C VAL A 291 14.14 11.79 22.81
N CYS A 292 13.44 11.42 23.89
CA CYS A 292 11.98 11.37 23.96
C CYS A 292 11.44 12.29 25.07
N ASP A 293 11.80 13.57 25.00
CA ASP A 293 11.44 14.60 25.99
C ASP A 293 10.59 15.73 25.38
N SER A 294 9.87 15.43 24.29
CA SER A 294 8.99 16.40 23.63
C SER A 294 8.03 17.04 24.63
N THR A 295 7.89 18.37 24.57
CA THR A 295 6.96 19.15 25.39
C THR A 295 5.88 19.77 24.51
N GLY A 296 4.69 20.08 25.03
CA GLY A 296 3.66 20.71 24.19
C GLY A 296 2.26 20.72 24.81
N SER A 297 1.31 21.29 24.06
CA SER A 297 -0.12 21.35 24.40
C SER A 297 -0.94 21.08 23.14
N GLY A 298 -2.05 20.35 23.26
CA GLY A 298 -2.82 19.91 22.09
C GLY A 298 -2.00 18.99 21.20
N ASN A 299 -2.00 19.24 19.89
CA ASN A 299 -1.24 18.46 18.91
C ASN A 299 0.16 19.02 18.64
N THR A 300 0.48 20.21 19.16
CA THR A 300 1.81 20.78 18.97
C THR A 300 2.81 20.15 19.93
N ARG A 301 3.95 19.73 19.39
CA ARG A 301 5.13 19.27 20.13
C ARG A 301 6.31 20.16 19.84
N THR A 302 7.17 20.27 20.83
CA THR A 302 8.36 21.10 20.85
C THR A 302 9.51 20.30 21.43
N VAL A 303 10.60 20.22 20.66
CA VAL A 303 11.88 19.62 21.08
C VAL A 303 12.98 20.69 21.08
N ARG A 304 14.02 20.47 21.89
CA ARG A 304 15.13 21.42 22.04
C ARG A 304 16.45 20.68 21.90
N PHE A 305 17.30 21.13 21.00
CA PHE A 305 18.61 20.54 20.79
C PHE A 305 19.67 21.61 20.61
N ASN A 306 20.94 21.23 20.82
CA ASN A 306 22.07 22.12 20.60
C ASN A 306 22.83 21.67 19.37
N ILE A 307 23.28 22.63 18.56
CA ILE A 307 24.23 22.42 17.47
C ILE A 307 25.60 22.95 17.90
N GLY A 308 26.62 22.15 17.67
CA GLY A 308 28.00 22.43 18.03
C GLY A 308 28.64 23.58 17.25
N SER A 309 29.68 24.18 17.81
CA SER A 309 30.54 25.10 17.06
C SER A 309 31.36 24.31 16.04
N GLY A 310 31.26 24.70 14.76
CA GLY A 310 31.94 24.01 13.66
C GLY A 310 31.07 23.00 12.92
N THR A 311 29.75 23.00 13.16
CA THR A 311 28.80 22.22 12.35
C THR A 311 28.54 22.92 11.02
N ASP A 312 28.70 22.18 9.94
CA ASP A 312 28.54 22.62 8.55
C ASP A 312 27.16 22.20 7.97
N GLY A 313 26.55 21.16 8.54
CA GLY A 313 25.19 20.71 8.26
C GLY A 313 24.64 19.82 9.37
N PHE A 314 23.33 19.69 9.48
CA PHE A 314 22.69 18.77 10.41
C PHE A 314 21.35 18.27 9.87
N VAL A 315 20.95 17.08 10.33
CA VAL A 315 19.59 16.55 10.14
C VAL A 315 18.94 16.42 11.50
N VAL A 316 17.71 16.94 11.63
CA VAL A 316 16.83 16.66 12.76
C VAL A 316 15.71 15.76 12.30
N VAL A 317 15.43 14.71 13.08
CA VAL A 317 14.45 13.68 12.72
C VAL A 317 13.46 13.49 13.88
N PRO A 318 12.38 14.27 13.95
CA PRO A 318 11.24 13.95 14.80
C PRO A 318 10.52 12.68 14.29
N PHE A 319 10.07 11.86 15.22
CA PHE A 319 9.25 10.69 14.92
C PHE A 319 8.31 10.34 16.07
N SER A 320 7.22 9.64 15.75
CA SER A 320 6.27 9.12 16.71
C SER A 320 6.47 7.61 16.90
N PRO A 321 6.93 7.14 18.07
CA PRO A 321 6.92 5.71 18.39
C PRO A 321 5.50 5.12 18.40
N ALA A 322 4.48 5.93 18.66
CA ALA A 322 3.07 5.55 18.54
C ALA A 322 2.57 5.51 17.08
N GLN A 323 3.45 5.75 16.10
CA GLN A 323 3.15 5.73 14.67
C GLN A 323 2.08 6.76 14.27
N SER A 324 2.00 7.87 15.00
CA SER A 324 1.18 9.03 14.64
C SER A 324 1.89 9.91 13.61
N GLU A 325 1.10 10.63 12.81
CA GLU A 325 1.63 11.60 11.85
C GLU A 325 2.48 12.66 12.57
N VAL A 326 3.57 13.08 11.95
CA VAL A 326 4.51 14.11 12.41
C VAL A 326 4.64 15.13 11.29
N ALA A 327 4.24 16.36 11.55
CA ALA A 327 4.30 17.45 10.58
C ALA A 327 5.12 18.62 11.12
N PRO A 328 6.39 18.81 10.70
CA PRO A 328 7.18 19.98 11.07
C PRO A 328 6.50 21.29 10.72
N THR A 329 6.44 22.22 11.67
CA THR A 329 5.80 23.53 11.46
C THR A 329 6.79 24.68 11.53
N ARG A 330 7.61 24.77 12.59
CA ARG A 330 8.51 25.90 12.81
C ARG A 330 9.82 25.51 13.47
N MET A 331 10.81 26.39 13.30
CA MET A 331 12.06 26.33 14.04
C MET A 331 12.49 27.72 14.50
N THR A 332 12.83 27.84 15.79
CA THR A 332 13.49 29.02 16.33
C THR A 332 15.00 28.77 16.38
N LEU A 333 15.75 29.63 15.70
CA LEU A 333 17.21 29.61 15.63
C LEU A 333 17.85 30.12 16.93
N PRO A 334 19.15 29.87 17.18
CA PRO A 334 19.87 30.36 18.36
C PRO A 334 19.87 31.87 18.54
N ASP A 335 19.77 32.64 17.45
CA ASP A 335 19.66 34.10 17.47
C ASP A 335 18.23 34.62 17.77
N GLY A 336 17.27 33.72 17.91
CA GLY A 336 15.86 34.01 18.17
C GLY A 336 15.01 34.23 16.92
N GLN A 337 15.58 34.13 15.72
CA GLN A 337 14.80 34.18 14.47
C GLN A 337 13.88 32.95 14.39
N VAL A 338 12.61 33.18 14.08
CA VAL A 338 11.62 32.11 13.83
C VAL A 338 11.50 31.89 12.33
N PHE A 339 11.61 30.62 11.94
CA PHE A 339 11.55 30.14 10.58
C PHE A 339 10.34 29.22 10.43
N ASP A 340 9.50 29.48 9.43
CA ASP A 340 8.25 28.75 9.21
C ASP A 340 8.43 27.79 8.03
N PHE A 341 8.27 26.48 8.26
CA PHE A 341 8.63 25.49 7.24
C PHE A 341 7.70 25.54 6.03
N GLU A 342 6.39 25.73 6.21
CA GLU A 342 5.45 25.79 5.08
C GLU A 342 5.68 27.02 4.20
N ARG A 343 6.16 28.13 4.78
CA ARG A 343 6.40 29.36 4.01
C ARG A 343 7.81 29.45 3.45
N ASP A 344 8.81 29.10 4.28
CA ASP A 344 10.20 29.45 4.02
C ASP A 344 11.04 28.22 3.60
N TYR A 345 10.49 26.99 3.72
CA TYR A 345 11.19 25.72 3.48
C TYR A 345 10.29 24.58 2.98
N SER A 346 9.19 24.92 2.31
CA SER A 346 8.10 23.97 2.01
C SER A 346 8.55 22.77 1.18
N PHE A 347 9.60 22.93 0.37
CA PHE A 347 10.15 21.82 -0.39
C PHE A 347 10.61 20.66 0.50
N GLN A 348 10.99 20.89 1.77
CA GLN A 348 11.37 19.82 2.73
C GLN A 348 10.19 19.21 3.48
N THR A 349 8.98 19.81 3.45
CA THR A 349 7.81 19.27 4.17
C THR A 349 7.15 18.10 3.45
N ILE A 350 7.58 17.76 2.22
CA ILE A 350 7.07 16.59 1.48
C ILE A 350 7.26 15.28 2.24
N ASN A 351 8.25 15.20 3.14
CA ASN A 351 8.49 14.00 3.94
C ASN A 351 7.34 13.70 4.91
N SER A 352 6.56 14.69 5.33
CA SER A 352 5.33 14.43 6.09
C SER A 352 4.32 13.63 5.28
N LEU A 353 4.28 13.84 3.95
CA LEU A 353 3.40 13.09 3.04
C LEU A 353 3.94 11.69 2.75
N LEU A 354 5.26 11.57 2.55
CA LEU A 354 5.92 10.31 2.16
C LEU A 354 6.13 9.36 3.33
N LEU A 355 6.61 9.90 4.46
CA LEU A 355 7.06 9.10 5.59
C LEU A 355 6.11 9.14 6.78
N GLY A 356 5.28 10.19 6.89
CA GLY A 356 4.18 10.30 7.86
C GLY A 356 4.62 10.34 9.33
N THR A 357 5.25 9.30 9.82
CA THR A 357 5.53 9.01 11.24
C THR A 357 6.97 9.31 11.66
N ILE A 358 7.87 9.50 10.68
CA ILE A 358 9.28 9.84 10.87
C ILE A 358 9.71 10.82 9.78
N VAL A 359 10.07 12.05 10.15
CA VAL A 359 10.23 13.14 9.17
C VAL A 359 11.61 13.76 9.30
N PRO A 360 12.60 13.31 8.50
CA PRO A 360 13.92 13.92 8.50
C PRO A 360 13.87 15.28 7.80
N MET A 361 14.48 16.28 8.44
CA MET A 361 14.62 17.65 7.94
C MET A 361 16.10 18.01 7.89
N PHE A 362 16.60 18.35 6.69
CA PHE A 362 18.03 18.60 6.47
C PHE A 362 18.36 20.09 6.34
N PHE A 363 19.42 20.52 7.03
CA PHE A 363 19.90 21.91 7.03
C PHE A 363 21.42 21.97 6.80
N PRO A 364 21.93 22.80 5.87
CA PRO A 364 21.20 23.62 4.91
C PRO A 364 21.00 22.87 3.59
N ALA A 365 19.76 22.76 3.12
CA ALA A 365 19.41 22.17 1.83
C ALA A 365 19.81 23.00 0.59
N SER A 366 20.43 24.16 0.77
CA SER A 366 21.10 24.91 -0.29
C SER A 366 22.07 25.95 0.31
N PRO A 367 23.02 26.49 -0.48
CA PRO A 367 23.89 27.58 -0.01
C PRO A 367 23.14 28.83 0.45
N SER A 368 21.98 29.14 -0.14
CA SER A 368 21.18 30.31 0.26
C SER A 368 20.59 30.16 1.67
N PHE A 369 20.49 28.92 2.16
CA PHE A 369 20.06 28.59 3.52
C PHE A 369 21.20 28.33 4.50
N ALA A 370 22.47 28.56 4.12
CA ALA A 370 23.62 28.30 5.00
C ALA A 370 23.55 29.05 6.35
N TYR A 371 22.87 30.19 6.40
CA TYR A 371 22.66 30.97 7.63
C TYR A 371 21.79 30.27 8.69
N LEU A 372 21.06 29.21 8.31
CA LEU A 372 20.25 28.40 9.24
C LEU A 372 21.12 27.51 10.14
N VAL A 373 22.39 27.29 9.80
CA VAL A 373 23.33 26.51 10.61
C VAL A 373 24.13 27.46 11.50
N GLN A 374 23.76 27.51 12.77
CA GLN A 374 24.34 28.38 13.79
C GLN A 374 24.65 27.54 15.03
N PRO A 375 25.76 27.79 15.74
CA PRO A 375 26.01 27.14 17.00
C PRO A 375 25.03 27.64 18.07
N GLY A 376 24.51 26.73 18.89
CA GLY A 376 23.64 27.07 20.01
C GLY A 376 22.35 26.24 20.06
N GLN A 377 21.40 26.69 20.87
CA GLN A 377 20.15 25.98 21.11
C GLN A 377 19.10 26.33 20.06
N TYR A 378 18.48 25.31 19.50
CA TYR A 378 17.32 25.39 18.62
C TYR A 378 16.05 24.97 19.38
N VAL A 379 14.92 25.53 18.97
CA VAL A 379 13.59 25.08 19.36
C VAL A 379 12.88 24.64 18.09
N PHE A 380 12.50 23.38 17.99
CA PHE A 380 11.86 22.80 16.81
C PHE A 380 10.45 22.35 17.15
N GLU A 381 9.49 22.78 16.36
CA GLU A 381 8.05 22.57 16.56
C GLU A 381 7.46 21.74 15.42
N TYR A 382 6.58 20.80 15.77
CA TYR A 382 5.84 19.95 14.84
C TYR A 382 4.47 19.59 15.41
N GLU A 383 3.54 19.20 14.56
CA GLU A 383 2.24 18.66 14.95
C GLU A 383 2.27 17.13 14.95
N THR A 384 1.65 16.53 15.99
CA THR A 384 1.40 15.10 16.09
C THR A 384 0.35 14.82 17.17
N ASP A 385 -0.46 13.78 16.96
CA ASP A 385 -1.42 13.29 17.95
C ASP A 385 -0.74 12.51 19.10
N ASP A 386 0.54 12.15 18.94
CA ASP A 386 1.30 11.42 19.95
C ASP A 386 1.63 12.33 21.14
N ALA A 387 1.20 11.94 22.35
CA ALA A 387 1.47 12.67 23.58
C ALA A 387 2.97 12.69 23.97
N SER A 388 3.76 11.73 23.48
CA SER A 388 5.20 11.64 23.72
C SER A 388 5.93 11.15 22.47
N SER A 389 6.54 12.08 21.75
CA SER A 389 7.33 11.77 20.54
C SER A 389 8.83 11.84 20.84
N CYS A 390 9.61 11.28 19.93
CA CYS A 390 11.05 11.22 20.03
C CYS A 390 11.69 11.98 18.87
N TYR A 391 12.97 12.30 19.03
CA TYR A 391 13.77 12.85 17.95
C TYR A 391 15.23 12.45 18.12
N TYR A 392 15.99 12.60 17.05
CA TYR A 392 17.44 12.61 17.12
C TYR A 392 17.99 13.66 16.16
N VAL A 393 19.26 14.03 16.38
CA VAL A 393 19.99 15.00 15.57
C VAL A 393 21.32 14.39 15.18
N LEU A 394 21.68 14.52 13.91
CA LEU A 394 22.99 14.15 13.39
C LEU A 394 23.65 15.41 12.85
N GLU A 395 24.86 15.69 13.32
CA GLU A 395 25.66 16.84 12.92
C GLU A 395 26.77 16.39 11.97
N GLN A 396 27.07 17.22 10.98
CA GLN A 396 28.19 17.10 10.07
C GLN A 396 29.11 18.30 10.26
N SER A 397 30.32 18.08 10.77
CA SER A 397 31.27 19.17 11.09
C SER A 397 32.17 19.59 9.94
N ASP A 398 32.49 18.67 9.03
CA ASP A 398 33.33 18.93 7.87
C ASP A 398 32.59 18.50 6.59
N PRO A 399 32.91 19.05 5.40
CA PRO A 399 32.38 18.51 4.15
C PRO A 399 32.74 17.03 4.00
N GLY A 400 31.72 16.18 3.99
CA GLY A 400 31.83 14.75 3.81
C GLY A 400 32.45 14.38 2.46
N THR A 401 33.15 13.25 2.45
CA THR A 401 33.88 12.75 1.29
C THR A 401 33.63 11.27 1.02
N THR A 402 32.98 10.54 1.93
CA THR A 402 32.77 9.10 1.79
C THR A 402 31.33 8.70 2.06
N LEU A 403 30.73 7.90 1.18
CA LEU A 403 29.38 7.34 1.35
C LEU A 403 29.46 5.82 1.42
N ASP A 404 29.00 5.23 2.53
CA ASP A 404 28.88 3.78 2.67
C ASP A 404 27.49 3.32 2.21
N VAL A 405 27.42 2.14 1.60
CA VAL A 405 26.18 1.60 1.01
C VAL A 405 25.98 0.14 1.39
N ASN A 406 24.76 -0.21 1.78
CA ASN A 406 24.33 -1.57 2.05
C ASN A 406 23.31 -2.00 0.98
N PHE A 407 23.67 -2.99 0.17
CA PHE A 407 22.79 -3.60 -0.83
C PHE A 407 22.04 -4.77 -0.23
N TYR A 408 20.72 -4.68 -0.19
CA TYR A 408 19.82 -5.78 0.15
C TYR A 408 19.30 -6.41 -1.13
N LEU A 409 19.67 -7.66 -1.38
CA LEU A 409 19.33 -8.41 -2.59
C LEU A 409 18.06 -9.24 -2.33
N VAL A 410 16.99 -8.91 -3.03
CA VAL A 410 15.65 -9.47 -2.80
C VAL A 410 15.24 -10.30 -4.00
N GLY A 411 15.78 -11.52 -4.07
CA GLY A 411 15.49 -12.44 -5.15
C GLY A 411 16.08 -12.03 -6.52
N VAL A 412 17.13 -11.21 -6.56
CA VAL A 412 17.79 -10.78 -7.80
C VAL A 412 18.27 -11.99 -8.61
N PRO A 413 17.88 -12.14 -9.89
CA PRO A 413 18.30 -13.28 -10.70
C PRO A 413 19.82 -13.33 -10.91
N GLY A 414 20.47 -14.40 -10.45
CA GLY A 414 21.90 -14.63 -10.66
C GLY A 414 22.86 -13.87 -9.73
N VAL A 415 22.34 -12.94 -8.93
CA VAL A 415 23.14 -12.13 -8.00
C VAL A 415 22.68 -12.40 -6.56
N THR A 416 23.64 -12.77 -5.72
CA THR A 416 23.48 -12.98 -4.28
C THR A 416 24.62 -12.27 -3.56
N SER A 417 24.56 -12.16 -2.24
CA SER A 417 25.64 -11.56 -1.45
C SER A 417 26.98 -12.25 -1.72
N ALA A 418 26.96 -13.57 -1.95
CA ALA A 418 28.13 -14.39 -2.26
C ALA A 418 28.68 -14.25 -3.69
N THR A 419 27.91 -13.66 -4.63
CA THR A 419 28.30 -13.54 -6.04
C THR A 419 28.41 -12.10 -6.53
N ALA A 420 27.85 -11.12 -5.81
CA ALA A 420 27.81 -9.72 -6.21
C ALA A 420 29.20 -9.08 -6.43
N ASP A 421 30.24 -9.54 -5.73
CA ASP A 421 31.61 -9.06 -5.87
C ASP A 421 32.28 -9.48 -7.19
N THR A 422 31.78 -10.55 -7.82
CA THR A 422 32.32 -11.11 -9.06
C THR A 422 31.34 -11.05 -10.23
N ASP A 423 30.09 -10.70 -9.98
CA ASP A 423 29.08 -10.47 -11.02
C ASP A 423 29.39 -9.22 -11.84
N ALA A 424 29.55 -9.40 -13.15
CA ALA A 424 29.99 -8.32 -14.05
C ALA A 424 28.99 -7.16 -14.14
N SER A 425 27.69 -7.47 -14.09
CA SER A 425 26.62 -6.48 -14.22
C SER A 425 26.45 -5.67 -12.93
N PHE A 426 26.48 -6.33 -11.78
CA PHE A 426 26.50 -5.65 -10.48
C PHE A 426 27.72 -4.73 -10.36
N GLN A 427 28.90 -5.17 -10.80
CA GLN A 427 30.10 -4.33 -10.78
C GLN A 427 30.04 -3.17 -11.78
N ALA A 428 29.40 -3.33 -12.94
CA ALA A 428 29.17 -2.24 -13.89
C ALA A 428 28.24 -1.16 -13.31
N MET A 429 27.09 -1.58 -12.76
CA MET A 429 26.16 -0.68 -12.06
C MET A 429 26.86 0.09 -10.93
N LEU A 430 27.63 -0.61 -10.09
CA LEU A 430 28.38 0.00 -9.00
C LEU A 430 29.50 0.93 -9.51
N SER A 431 30.11 0.63 -10.65
CA SER A 431 31.12 1.49 -11.28
C SER A 431 30.52 2.80 -11.76
N GLU A 432 29.35 2.76 -12.38
CA GLU A 432 28.65 3.97 -12.83
C GLU A 432 28.22 4.83 -11.63
N PHE A 433 27.63 4.21 -10.61
CA PHE A 433 27.29 4.90 -9.36
C PHE A 433 28.51 5.57 -8.71
N ARG A 434 29.67 4.89 -8.68
CA ARG A 434 30.95 5.47 -8.21
C ARG A 434 31.40 6.65 -9.06
N SER A 435 31.28 6.55 -10.38
CA SER A 435 31.66 7.61 -11.33
C SER A 435 30.88 8.89 -11.04
N ILE A 436 29.55 8.79 -10.91
CA ILE A 436 28.65 9.91 -10.62
C ILE A 436 29.03 10.60 -9.30
N TYR A 437 29.16 9.86 -8.20
CA TYR A 437 29.50 10.47 -6.91
C TYR A 437 30.92 11.04 -6.86
N SER A 438 31.85 10.51 -7.67
CA SER A 438 33.18 11.09 -7.81
C SER A 438 33.14 12.51 -8.42
N ASN A 439 32.15 12.82 -9.27
CA ASN A 439 31.91 14.17 -9.79
C ASN A 439 31.48 15.14 -8.67
N ALA A 440 30.88 14.63 -7.59
CA ALA A 440 30.60 15.38 -6.36
C ALA A 440 31.78 15.41 -5.38
N GLY A 441 32.92 14.78 -5.69
CA GLY A 441 34.04 14.63 -4.76
C GLY A 441 33.76 13.67 -3.61
N ILE A 442 32.81 12.74 -3.81
CA ILE A 442 32.41 11.72 -2.83
C ILE A 442 32.87 10.36 -3.35
N SER A 443 33.57 9.62 -2.51
CA SER A 443 33.96 8.24 -2.78
C SER A 443 32.92 7.29 -2.21
N ILE A 444 32.52 6.26 -2.96
CA ILE A 444 31.74 5.17 -2.38
C ILE A 444 32.70 4.31 -1.56
N GLY A 445 32.48 4.28 -0.25
CA GLY A 445 33.33 3.62 0.74
C GLY A 445 33.00 2.15 0.87
N THR A 446 32.59 1.74 2.07
CA THR A 446 32.23 0.36 2.37
C THR A 446 30.95 -0.02 1.63
N VAL A 447 31.04 -1.07 0.81
CA VAL A 447 29.90 -1.69 0.14
C VAL A 447 29.62 -3.03 0.82
N ARG A 448 28.42 -3.18 1.39
CA ARG A 448 27.95 -4.43 2.01
C ARG A 448 26.84 -5.03 1.16
N THR A 449 26.80 -6.35 1.06
CA THR A 449 25.73 -7.08 0.36
C THR A 449 25.06 -8.05 1.32
N ILE A 450 23.73 -7.99 1.40
CA ILE A 450 22.89 -8.77 2.30
C ILE A 450 21.80 -9.45 1.48
N ASP A 451 21.61 -10.76 1.63
CA ASP A 451 20.49 -11.45 1.00
C ASP A 451 19.25 -11.39 1.89
N ILE A 452 18.12 -10.94 1.34
CA ILE A 452 16.80 -11.20 1.92
C ILE A 452 16.36 -12.58 1.44
N THR A 453 15.90 -13.43 2.35
CA THR A 453 15.60 -14.86 2.07
C THR A 453 14.26 -15.29 2.66
N GLY A 454 13.79 -16.49 2.28
CA GLY A 454 12.55 -17.05 2.82
C GLY A 454 11.29 -16.27 2.44
N ALA A 455 10.33 -16.19 3.36
CA ALA A 455 9.02 -15.57 3.11
C ALA A 455 9.13 -14.09 2.70
N ASP A 456 10.06 -13.33 3.30
CA ASP A 456 10.27 -11.92 2.95
C ASP A 456 10.77 -11.77 1.51
N ARG A 457 11.65 -12.67 1.05
CA ARG A 457 12.09 -12.70 -0.35
C ARG A 457 10.92 -13.02 -1.27
N ASP A 458 10.12 -14.02 -0.94
CA ASP A 458 9.01 -14.44 -1.80
C ASP A 458 7.93 -13.36 -1.89
N ARG A 459 7.72 -12.60 -0.80
CA ARG A 459 6.81 -11.45 -0.76
C ARG A 459 7.33 -10.27 -1.57
N TYR A 460 8.55 -9.82 -1.28
CA TYR A 460 9.06 -8.52 -1.73
C TYR A 460 9.95 -8.56 -2.97
N ALA A 461 10.22 -9.75 -3.55
CA ALA A 461 10.93 -9.83 -4.82
C ALA A 461 10.19 -9.10 -5.95
N VAL A 462 8.86 -9.02 -5.88
CA VAL A 462 8.02 -8.24 -6.80
C VAL A 462 7.14 -7.34 -5.95
N ILE A 463 7.32 -6.02 -6.07
CA ILE A 463 6.56 -5.03 -5.30
C ILE A 463 5.28 -4.67 -6.05
N ARG A 464 4.11 -4.80 -5.41
CA ARG A 464 2.80 -4.63 -6.05
C ARG A 464 2.07 -3.34 -5.63
N ASP A 465 2.49 -2.73 -4.54
CA ASP A 465 1.96 -1.46 -4.05
C ASP A 465 3.04 -0.66 -3.30
N PHE A 466 2.73 0.60 -3.01
CA PHE A 466 3.63 1.49 -2.29
C PHE A 466 3.85 1.10 -0.83
N GLY A 467 2.88 0.48 -0.17
CA GLY A 467 3.01 0.03 1.22
C GLY A 467 4.10 -1.04 1.36
N GLU A 468 4.20 -1.96 0.40
CA GLU A 468 5.25 -2.98 0.35
C GLU A 468 6.67 -2.40 0.30
N ILE A 469 6.87 -1.24 -0.34
CA ILE A 469 8.18 -0.54 -0.36
C ILE A 469 8.62 -0.23 1.08
N TYR A 470 7.77 0.45 1.84
CA TYR A 470 8.12 0.88 3.20
C TYR A 470 8.29 -0.32 4.14
N ARG A 471 7.53 -1.41 3.95
CA ARG A 471 7.72 -2.65 4.74
C ARG A 471 9.04 -3.33 4.41
N LEU A 472 9.40 -3.41 3.12
CA LEU A 472 10.68 -3.96 2.70
C LEU A 472 11.84 -3.19 3.33
N LEU A 473 11.78 -1.85 3.30
CA LEU A 473 12.81 -1.00 3.88
C LEU A 473 12.95 -1.18 5.40
N ALA A 474 11.86 -1.47 6.10
CA ALA A 474 11.86 -1.79 7.52
C ALA A 474 12.57 -3.12 7.87
N LEU A 475 12.86 -3.98 6.88
CA LEU A 475 13.70 -5.16 7.09
C LEU A 475 15.19 -4.83 7.20
N SER A 476 15.59 -3.58 6.94
CA SER A 476 16.98 -3.16 7.08
C SER A 476 17.46 -3.30 8.52
N THR A 477 18.72 -3.69 8.69
CA THR A 477 19.36 -3.79 10.01
C THR A 477 20.56 -2.87 10.07
N ALA A 478 20.88 -2.38 11.28
CA ALA A 478 22.11 -1.63 11.49
C ALA A 478 23.31 -2.51 11.09
N PRO A 479 24.20 -2.02 10.21
CA PRO A 479 25.32 -2.83 9.70
C PRO A 479 26.44 -3.03 10.72
N GLY A 480 26.35 -2.37 11.88
CA GLY A 480 27.32 -2.45 12.96
C GLY A 480 26.84 -1.73 14.22
N SER A 481 27.77 -1.51 15.16
CA SER A 481 27.46 -0.93 16.48
C SER A 481 27.98 0.48 16.67
N THR A 482 28.78 0.98 15.74
CA THR A 482 29.33 2.34 15.76
C THR A 482 28.45 3.32 14.98
N LEU A 483 28.61 4.62 15.25
CA LEU A 483 27.93 5.66 14.47
C LEU A 483 28.39 5.64 13.02
N ASP A 484 29.70 5.47 12.79
CA ASP A 484 30.29 5.38 11.46
C ASP A 484 29.64 4.26 10.61
N GLU A 485 29.47 3.06 11.19
CA GLU A 485 28.80 1.96 10.50
C GLU A 485 27.32 2.28 10.21
N ALA A 486 26.61 2.86 11.19
CA ALA A 486 25.21 3.22 11.06
C ALA A 486 24.98 4.30 9.97
N LEU A 487 25.93 5.21 9.76
CA LEU A 487 25.88 6.23 8.70
C LEU A 487 26.18 5.59 7.33
N SER A 488 25.17 4.90 6.80
CA SER A 488 25.20 4.24 5.49
C SER A 488 23.82 4.27 4.84
N VAL A 489 23.78 4.25 3.52
CA VAL A 489 22.54 4.21 2.73
C VAL A 489 22.15 2.77 2.46
N ASN A 490 20.87 2.42 2.66
CA ASN A 490 20.36 1.10 2.29
C ASN A 490 19.71 1.15 0.90
N VAL A 491 20.15 0.24 0.03
CA VAL A 491 19.67 0.06 -1.34
C VAL A 491 19.10 -1.35 -1.47
N PHE A 492 17.81 -1.47 -1.73
CA PHE A 492 17.16 -2.75 -1.97
C PHE A 492 17.02 -2.99 -3.48
N LEU A 493 17.55 -4.12 -3.96
CA LEU A 493 17.37 -4.57 -5.34
C LEU A 493 16.32 -5.68 -5.36
N ILE A 494 15.16 -5.38 -5.94
CA ILE A 494 14.05 -6.33 -6.16
C ILE A 494 14.07 -6.84 -7.60
N GLN A 495 13.23 -7.81 -7.97
CA GLN A 495 13.11 -8.24 -9.37
C GLN A 495 12.42 -7.16 -10.22
N GLU A 496 11.25 -6.70 -9.78
CA GLU A 496 10.46 -5.71 -10.53
C GLU A 496 9.44 -4.98 -9.65
N PHE A 497 9.04 -3.79 -10.09
CA PHE A 497 7.84 -3.11 -9.63
C PHE A 497 6.66 -3.51 -10.53
N ASN A 498 5.63 -4.09 -9.94
CA ASN A 498 4.35 -4.40 -10.57
C ASN A 498 3.23 -3.56 -9.94
N ILE A 499 3.45 -2.25 -9.91
CA ILE A 499 2.53 -1.25 -9.35
C ILE A 499 1.72 -0.68 -10.52
N SER A 500 0.39 -0.91 -10.53
CA SER A 500 -0.49 -0.48 -11.62
C SER A 500 -0.53 1.03 -11.83
N GLU A 501 -0.30 1.79 -10.76
CA GLU A 501 -0.37 3.25 -10.72
C GLU A 501 0.87 3.93 -11.31
N LEU A 502 2.02 3.25 -11.33
CA LEU A 502 3.30 3.77 -11.84
C LEU A 502 4.01 2.75 -12.74
N PRO A 503 3.48 2.47 -13.95
CA PRO A 503 4.12 1.55 -14.87
C PRO A 503 5.51 2.07 -15.28
N GLY A 504 6.53 1.22 -15.13
CA GLY A 504 7.91 1.55 -15.51
C GLY A 504 8.73 2.28 -14.45
N LEU A 505 8.31 2.25 -13.17
CA LEU A 505 9.14 2.71 -12.06
C LEU A 505 10.46 1.92 -12.02
N LEU A 506 11.60 2.62 -11.98
CA LEU A 506 12.93 2.00 -11.98
C LEU A 506 13.59 2.02 -10.59
N GLY A 507 13.32 3.08 -9.83
CA GLY A 507 13.82 3.25 -8.47
C GLY A 507 12.93 4.23 -7.70
N LEU A 508 13.02 4.16 -6.38
CA LEU A 508 12.31 5.08 -5.49
C LEU A 508 13.11 5.30 -4.20
N SER A 509 13.35 6.57 -3.87
CA SER A 509 13.76 7.01 -2.54
C SER A 509 12.56 7.14 -1.60
N ALA A 510 12.59 6.49 -0.44
CA ALA A 510 11.46 6.54 0.51
C ALA A 510 11.20 7.93 1.09
N GLY A 511 12.25 8.76 1.17
CA GLY A 511 12.17 10.13 1.63
C GLY A 511 13.10 11.03 0.82
N ILE A 512 12.81 12.32 0.86
CA ILE A 512 13.61 13.37 0.23
C ILE A 512 13.77 14.49 1.26
N PRO A 513 14.82 14.50 2.10
CA PRO A 513 15.83 13.45 2.29
C PRO A 513 15.27 12.19 2.96
N GLY A 514 16.02 11.10 2.90
CA GLY A 514 15.69 9.85 3.62
C GLY A 514 16.06 9.89 5.09
N VAL A 515 15.71 8.85 5.85
CA VAL A 515 16.00 8.73 7.28
C VAL A 515 17.47 8.31 7.48
N PRO A 516 18.34 9.17 8.04
CA PRO A 516 19.76 8.86 8.16
C PRO A 516 20.05 8.07 9.44
N GLY A 517 20.94 7.08 9.33
CA GLY A 517 21.61 6.42 10.45
C GLY A 517 20.77 5.42 11.24
N VAL A 518 19.45 5.60 11.27
CA VAL A 518 18.53 4.70 11.96
C VAL A 518 17.93 3.75 10.93
N HIS A 519 18.25 2.47 11.06
CA HIS A 519 17.78 1.38 10.20
C HIS A 519 16.50 0.74 10.78
N GLY A 520 15.89 -0.19 10.05
CA GLY A 520 14.73 -0.94 10.54
C GLY A 520 13.43 -0.13 10.55
N ASN A 521 13.35 0.89 9.70
CA ASN A 521 12.15 1.70 9.49
C ASN A 521 11.89 1.89 8.00
N GLY A 522 10.64 2.22 7.65
CA GLY A 522 10.26 2.37 6.25
C GLY A 522 10.90 3.56 5.53
N GLY A 523 11.46 4.54 6.26
CA GLY A 523 12.19 5.66 5.66
C GLY A 523 13.69 5.42 5.46
N ALA A 524 14.20 4.24 5.85
CA ALA A 524 15.63 3.97 5.98
C ALA A 524 16.34 3.56 4.67
N GLY A 525 15.74 3.73 3.50
CA GLY A 525 16.44 3.37 2.27
C GLY A 525 15.69 3.65 0.98
N LEU A 526 16.16 2.99 -0.06
CA LEU A 526 15.69 3.10 -1.44
C LEU A 526 15.45 1.72 -2.03
N VAL A 527 14.54 1.62 -2.98
CA VAL A 527 14.22 0.36 -3.68
C VAL A 527 14.41 0.55 -5.18
N PHE A 528 15.00 -0.43 -5.85
CA PHE A 528 15.25 -0.43 -7.30
C PHE A 528 14.90 -1.78 -7.92
N THR A 529 14.41 -1.73 -9.15
CA THR A 529 14.26 -2.94 -9.97
C THR A 529 15.62 -3.43 -10.47
N SER A 530 15.82 -4.75 -10.45
CA SER A 530 16.97 -5.40 -11.06
C SER A 530 16.70 -5.89 -12.49
N ALA A 531 15.51 -5.59 -13.05
CA ALA A 531 15.14 -5.97 -14.41
C ALA A 531 16.19 -5.56 -15.46
N ASP A 532 16.77 -4.37 -15.30
CA ASP A 532 17.79 -3.83 -16.21
C ASP A 532 19.23 -4.19 -15.82
N LEU A 533 19.45 -4.88 -14.71
CA LEU A 533 20.80 -5.20 -14.23
C LEU A 533 21.62 -5.97 -15.29
N GLN A 534 21.00 -6.92 -15.99
CA GLN A 534 21.70 -7.70 -17.03
C GLN A 534 21.75 -7.01 -18.40
N GLY A 535 20.80 -6.11 -18.68
CA GLY A 535 20.65 -5.47 -20.00
C GLY A 535 21.30 -4.10 -20.11
N ALA A 536 21.18 -3.29 -19.07
CA ALA A 536 21.64 -1.90 -18.99
C ALA A 536 22.11 -1.55 -17.56
N PRO A 537 23.13 -2.24 -17.01
CA PRO A 537 23.61 -2.00 -15.65
C PRO A 537 24.05 -0.55 -15.41
N ASP A 538 24.59 0.12 -16.42
CA ASP A 538 25.02 1.52 -16.31
C ASP A 538 23.80 2.45 -16.14
N GLN A 539 22.68 2.19 -16.83
CA GLN A 539 21.44 2.95 -16.64
C GLN A 539 20.87 2.76 -15.24
N LEU A 540 20.90 1.53 -14.71
CA LEU A 540 20.52 1.28 -13.32
C LEU A 540 21.45 2.00 -12.34
N GLY A 541 22.76 2.05 -12.62
CA GLY A 541 23.73 2.83 -11.84
C GLY A 541 23.44 4.33 -11.85
N GLN A 542 22.99 4.87 -12.99
CA GLN A 542 22.55 6.25 -13.13
C GLN A 542 21.24 6.53 -12.36
N THR A 543 20.23 5.66 -12.48
CA THR A 543 19.01 5.74 -11.66
C THR A 543 19.34 5.67 -10.17
N MET A 544 20.27 4.82 -9.78
CA MET A 544 20.76 4.75 -8.40
C MET A 544 21.43 6.05 -7.97
N GLY A 545 22.22 6.65 -8.85
CA GLY A 545 22.79 7.98 -8.62
C GLY A 545 21.73 9.04 -8.33
N HIS A 546 20.67 9.06 -9.13
CA HIS A 546 19.54 9.99 -9.01
C HIS A 546 18.81 9.83 -7.68
N GLU A 547 18.34 8.61 -7.38
CA GLU A 547 17.55 8.34 -6.19
C GLU A 547 18.36 8.50 -4.89
N VAL A 548 19.64 8.10 -4.87
CA VAL A 548 20.51 8.38 -3.72
C VAL A 548 20.76 9.89 -3.58
N GLY A 549 20.76 10.63 -4.70
CA GLY A 549 20.73 12.10 -4.69
C GLY A 549 19.53 12.64 -3.90
N HIS A 550 18.33 12.12 -4.17
CA HIS A 550 17.12 12.44 -3.39
C HIS A 550 17.25 12.08 -1.92
N PHE A 551 17.72 10.87 -1.61
CA PHE A 551 17.91 10.41 -0.24
C PHE A 551 18.87 11.30 0.55
N LEU A 552 19.88 11.87 -0.12
CA LEU A 552 20.83 12.82 0.46
C LEU A 552 20.36 14.28 0.47
N GLY A 553 19.17 14.57 -0.07
CA GLY A 553 18.49 15.86 0.03
C GLY A 553 18.46 16.69 -1.24
N LEU A 554 18.91 16.16 -2.39
CA LEU A 554 18.72 16.81 -3.69
C LEU A 554 17.27 16.68 -4.19
N ARG A 555 16.88 17.59 -5.08
CA ARG A 555 15.55 17.66 -5.69
C ARG A 555 15.69 17.63 -7.20
N HIS A 556 14.59 17.41 -7.90
CA HIS A 556 14.62 17.57 -9.34
C HIS A 556 14.97 19.01 -9.71
N THR A 557 15.89 19.18 -10.66
CA THR A 557 16.29 20.52 -11.13
C THR A 557 15.09 21.28 -11.69
N SER A 558 14.24 20.56 -12.43
CA SER A 558 12.96 21.02 -12.94
C SER A 558 11.94 19.91 -12.74
N GLU A 559 10.81 20.19 -12.08
CA GLU A 559 9.75 19.19 -11.91
C GLU A 559 9.01 18.91 -13.24
N ARG A 560 8.36 17.74 -13.34
CA ARG A 560 7.64 17.34 -14.57
C ARG A 560 6.56 18.33 -15.01
N GLY A 561 5.99 19.09 -14.08
CA GLY A 561 5.01 20.15 -14.36
C GLY A 561 5.61 21.44 -14.92
N GLY A 562 6.94 21.60 -14.90
CA GLY A 562 7.66 22.74 -15.47
C GLY A 562 7.51 24.06 -14.69
N SER A 563 6.80 24.04 -13.56
CA SER A 563 6.51 25.23 -12.73
C SER A 563 7.23 25.22 -11.36
N GLU A 564 7.84 24.10 -11.01
CA GLU A 564 8.56 23.90 -9.75
C GLU A 564 10.01 23.51 -10.03
N TYR A 565 10.92 23.98 -9.18
CA TYR A 565 12.37 23.87 -9.36
C TYR A 565 13.04 23.60 -8.01
N ASP A 566 14.23 23.03 -8.04
CA ASP A 566 15.04 22.88 -6.83
C ASP A 566 15.41 24.25 -6.21
N PRO A 567 15.81 24.28 -4.93
CA PRO A 567 16.22 25.52 -4.26
C PRO A 567 17.66 25.94 -4.60
N LEU A 568 18.25 25.46 -5.70
CA LEU A 568 19.65 25.67 -6.06
C LEU A 568 19.76 26.73 -7.16
N ASP A 569 20.61 27.73 -6.95
CA ASP A 569 20.72 28.86 -7.90
C ASP A 569 21.54 28.53 -9.17
N ASP A 570 22.30 27.43 -9.17
CA ASP A 570 23.25 27.07 -10.23
C ASP A 570 22.78 25.93 -11.14
N THR A 571 21.57 25.41 -10.91
CA THR A 571 20.88 24.44 -11.75
C THR A 571 20.03 25.18 -12.80
N PRO A 572 20.25 24.91 -14.09
CA PRO A 572 19.40 25.46 -15.13
C PRO A 572 17.95 24.99 -14.98
N ARG A 573 16.99 25.82 -15.38
CA ARG A 573 15.56 25.50 -15.34
C ARG A 573 15.05 25.15 -16.72
N CYS A 574 14.30 24.06 -16.83
CA CYS A 574 13.57 23.71 -18.04
C CYS A 574 12.19 24.38 -18.05
N SER A 575 11.95 25.19 -19.07
CA SER A 575 10.66 25.86 -19.27
C SER A 575 9.65 25.04 -20.07
N ASN A 576 10.10 23.98 -20.75
CA ASN A 576 9.25 23.10 -21.54
C ASN A 576 9.62 21.61 -21.30
N PRO A 577 9.12 20.99 -20.22
CA PRO A 577 9.40 19.59 -19.92
C PRO A 577 8.78 18.60 -20.93
N GLU A 578 7.90 19.05 -21.84
CA GLU A 578 7.37 18.21 -22.94
C GLU A 578 8.44 17.87 -24.00
N ASP A 579 9.53 18.66 -24.07
CA ASP A 579 10.71 18.35 -24.88
C ASP A 579 11.94 18.17 -23.95
N PRO A 580 12.09 17.00 -23.32
CA PRO A 580 13.14 16.78 -22.32
C PRO A 580 14.54 16.92 -22.92
N TYR A 581 14.72 16.66 -24.22
CA TYR A 581 16.01 16.81 -24.92
C TYR A 581 16.39 18.28 -25.17
N GLY A 582 15.41 19.18 -25.17
CA GLY A 582 15.61 20.62 -25.29
C GLY A 582 15.95 21.31 -23.96
N CYS A 583 15.85 20.59 -22.84
CA CYS A 583 16.08 21.15 -21.51
C CYS A 583 17.57 21.43 -21.26
N PRO A 584 17.94 22.61 -20.71
CA PRO A 584 19.34 22.96 -20.44
C PRO A 584 19.97 22.14 -19.30
N ASP A 585 19.14 21.54 -18.45
CA ASP A 585 19.48 20.67 -17.33
C ASP A 585 19.39 19.18 -17.67
N VAL A 586 19.17 18.80 -18.95
CA VAL A 586 18.99 17.40 -19.36
C VAL A 586 20.09 16.44 -18.92
N GLY A 587 21.34 16.92 -18.86
CA GLY A 587 22.51 16.14 -18.41
C GLY A 587 22.79 16.22 -16.91
N ASN A 588 21.94 16.88 -16.12
CA ASN A 588 22.08 16.93 -14.67
C ASN A 588 21.61 15.64 -14.02
N LEU A 589 22.31 15.20 -12.97
CA LEU A 589 21.97 14.02 -12.17
C LEU A 589 20.51 14.00 -11.73
N MET A 590 19.97 15.16 -11.36
CA MET A 590 18.63 15.28 -10.81
C MET A 590 17.58 15.68 -11.85
N PHE A 591 17.85 15.52 -13.15
CA PHE A 591 16.80 15.71 -14.15
C PHE A 591 15.77 14.56 -14.07
N PRO A 592 14.45 14.83 -13.98
CA PRO A 592 13.43 13.83 -13.59
C PRO A 592 13.03 12.82 -14.68
N PHE A 593 13.65 12.89 -15.85
CA PHE A 593 13.32 12.06 -17.00
C PHE A 593 14.53 11.20 -17.38
N ALA A 594 14.31 9.89 -17.49
CA ALA A 594 15.28 8.98 -18.08
C ALA A 594 15.31 9.21 -19.60
N VAL A 595 16.41 9.76 -20.10
CA VAL A 595 16.65 10.03 -21.52
C VAL A 595 17.97 9.41 -21.96
N ASP A 596 18.15 9.20 -23.26
CA ASP A 596 19.42 8.70 -23.83
C ASP A 596 20.47 9.83 -23.90
N THR A 597 20.77 10.41 -22.75
CA THR A 597 21.81 11.43 -22.53
C THR A 597 22.54 11.05 -21.24
N ASP A 598 23.83 11.34 -21.17
CA ASP A 598 24.59 11.19 -19.92
C ASP A 598 24.08 12.19 -18.88
N GLN A 599 23.45 11.68 -17.82
CA GLN A 599 22.89 12.47 -16.72
C GLN A 599 23.76 12.33 -15.47
N SER A 600 25.09 12.39 -15.61
CA SER A 600 26.04 12.27 -14.48
C SER A 600 26.54 13.61 -13.91
N SER A 601 26.08 14.75 -14.44
CA SER A 601 26.57 16.07 -14.04
C SER A 601 26.03 16.51 -12.68
N VAL A 602 26.93 16.99 -11.82
CA VAL A 602 26.62 17.51 -10.48
C VAL A 602 27.15 18.94 -10.35
N THR A 603 26.30 19.89 -9.97
CA THR A 603 26.67 21.31 -9.81
C THR A 603 27.43 21.58 -8.51
N ALA A 604 27.95 22.80 -8.34
CA ALA A 604 28.65 23.19 -7.12
C ALA A 604 27.69 23.27 -5.92
N ASN A 605 26.46 23.75 -6.12
CA ASN A 605 25.47 23.79 -5.04
C ASN A 605 24.93 22.38 -4.73
N GLN A 606 24.76 21.51 -5.72
CA GLN A 606 24.42 20.10 -5.46
C GLN A 606 25.52 19.43 -4.62
N ARG A 607 26.79 19.64 -4.97
CA ARG A 607 27.92 19.19 -4.14
C ARG A 607 27.88 19.75 -2.72
N PHE A 608 27.58 21.04 -2.57
CA PHE A 608 27.47 21.68 -1.25
C PHE A 608 26.45 20.99 -0.36
N VAL A 609 25.29 20.60 -0.92
CA VAL A 609 24.21 19.88 -0.23
C VAL A 609 24.67 18.47 0.15
N LEU A 610 25.17 17.70 -0.82
CA LEU A 610 25.60 16.32 -0.61
C LEU A 610 26.66 16.20 0.49
N GLN A 611 27.70 17.04 0.45
CA GLN A 611 28.80 16.99 1.42
C GLN A 611 28.42 17.46 2.82
N ARG A 612 27.24 18.06 3.01
CA ARG A 612 26.76 18.49 4.34
C ARG A 612 25.78 17.52 4.96
N ASN A 613 25.35 16.50 4.21
CA ASN A 613 24.50 15.46 4.75
C ASN A 613 25.33 14.52 5.66
N PRO A 614 24.91 14.26 6.91
CA PRO A 614 25.63 13.37 7.83
C PRO A 614 25.87 11.92 7.34
N LEU A 615 25.15 11.46 6.30
CA LEU A 615 25.42 10.17 5.67
C LEU A 615 26.70 10.18 4.82
N VAL A 616 27.20 11.36 4.44
CA VAL A 616 28.47 11.54 3.74
C VAL A 616 29.52 11.93 4.76
N LYS A 617 30.44 11.01 5.04
CA LYS A 617 31.41 11.06 6.13
C LYS A 617 32.72 11.73 5.77
#